data_AF-A0A0B1S543-F1
#
_entry.id   AF-A0A0B1S543-F1
#
_cell.length_a   1.000
_cell.length_b   1.000
_cell.length_c   1.000
_cell.angle_alpha   90.00
_cell.angle_beta   90.00
_cell.angle_gamma   90.00
#
_symmetry.space_group_name_H-M   'P 1'
#
loop_
_entity.id
_entity.type
_entity.pdbx_description
1 polymer ?
#
loop_
_entity_poly.entity_id
_entity_poly.type
_entity_poly.pdbx_seq_one_letter_code
_entity_poly.pdbx_strand_id
1 'polypeptide(L)'
;MEQCYSFNESPMNWADAAKYCYDQGRDLALTESEDDQTFYAGYVQGMLSATQAFTQGVSGVWTSVRSVPNGSEPAWVVVPGSYVVTHQYWQPGEPNIYPSYDEVCVSLQQETMLSKLDVAVL
;
A
#
# COMPACT_ATOMS: atom_id res chain seq x y z
N MET A 1 3.69 19.42 -6.37
CA MET A 1 4.97 18.73 -6.10
C MET A 1 5.05 17.60 -7.09
N GLU A 2 6.15 17.47 -7.83
CA GLU A 2 6.33 16.36 -8.77
C GLU A 2 6.89 15.18 -7.98
N GLN A 3 6.13 14.08 -7.93
CA GLN A 3 6.55 12.82 -7.30
C GLN A 3 6.95 11.82 -8.39
N CYS A 4 8.01 11.05 -8.16
CA CYS A 4 8.48 10.02 -9.08
C CYS A 4 8.15 8.64 -8.52
N TYR A 5 7.42 7.85 -9.30
CA TYR A 5 7.02 6.49 -8.92
C TYR A 5 7.77 5.45 -9.74
N SER A 6 8.15 4.34 -9.10
CA SER A 6 8.77 3.18 -9.74
C SER A 6 8.13 1.90 -9.24
N PHE A 7 7.90 0.95 -10.14
CA PHE A 7 7.35 -0.36 -9.81
C PHE A 7 8.45 -1.41 -9.69
N ASN A 8 8.41 -2.21 -8.64
CA ASN A 8 9.26 -3.39 -8.48
C ASN A 8 8.46 -4.66 -8.76
N GLU A 9 8.88 -5.43 -9.75
CA GLU A 9 8.14 -6.62 -10.21
C GLU A 9 8.42 -7.87 -9.38
N SER A 10 9.47 -7.86 -8.56
CA SER A 10 9.81 -8.99 -7.69
C SER A 10 8.91 -9.00 -6.47
N PRO A 11 8.10 -10.04 -6.22
CA PRO A 11 7.28 -10.11 -5.02
C PRO A 11 8.16 -10.11 -3.76
N MET A 12 7.71 -9.38 -2.76
CA MET A 12 8.38 -9.22 -1.48
C MET A 12 7.31 -9.17 -0.39
N ASN A 13 7.68 -9.59 0.84
CA ASN A 13 6.89 -9.18 2.00
C ASN A 13 7.06 -7.66 2.21
N TRP A 14 6.18 -7.05 3.00
CA TRP A 14 6.17 -5.61 3.19
C TRP A 14 7.50 -5.06 3.75
N ALA A 15 8.13 -5.77 4.70
CA ALA A 15 9.37 -5.32 5.34
C ALA A 15 10.54 -5.28 4.35
N ASP A 16 10.67 -6.31 3.51
CA ASP A 16 11.68 -6.37 2.45
C ASP A 16 11.43 -5.30 1.38
N ALA A 17 10.17 -5.04 1.02
CA ALA A 17 9.81 -3.99 0.08
C ALA A 17 10.14 -2.59 0.62
N ALA A 18 9.81 -2.32 1.89
CA ALA A 18 10.15 -1.07 2.56
C ALA A 18 11.67 -0.85 2.61
N LYS A 19 12.42 -1.89 2.97
CA LYS A 19 13.89 -1.86 2.96
C LYS A 19 14.45 -1.63 1.56
N TYR A 20 13.90 -2.30 0.54
CA TYR A 20 14.35 -2.16 -0.85
C TYR A 20 14.21 -0.71 -1.34
N CYS A 21 13.06 -0.07 -1.09
CA CYS A 21 12.87 1.34 -1.43
C CYS A 21 13.87 2.22 -0.68
N TYR A 22 14.00 2.01 0.64
CA TYR A 22 14.88 2.80 1.50
C TYR A 22 16.36 2.73 1.06
N ASP A 23 16.85 1.53 0.75
CA ASP A 23 18.22 1.30 0.28
C ASP A 23 18.49 2.00 -1.07
N GLN A 24 17.45 2.38 -1.82
CA GLN A 24 17.53 3.16 -3.06
C GLN A 24 17.32 4.67 -2.85
N GLY A 25 17.26 5.15 -1.61
CA GLY A 25 16.99 6.54 -1.28
C GLY A 25 15.57 6.99 -1.60
N ARG A 26 14.60 6.05 -1.53
CA ARG A 26 13.17 6.26 -1.77
C ARG A 26 12.36 5.64 -0.62
N ASP A 27 11.08 5.93 -0.58
CA ASP A 27 10.13 5.26 0.34
C ASP A 27 9.08 4.48 -0.47
N LEU A 28 8.36 3.58 0.21
CA LEU A 28 7.15 3.01 -0.37
C LEU A 28 6.16 4.12 -0.70
N ALA A 29 5.34 3.91 -1.72
CA ALA A 29 4.38 4.92 -2.17
C ALA A 29 3.32 5.18 -1.10
N LEU A 30 2.98 6.46 -0.93
CA LEU A 30 1.90 6.93 -0.06
C LEU A 30 0.76 7.49 -0.92
N THR A 31 -0.47 7.21 -0.53
CA THR A 31 -1.66 7.84 -1.14
C THR A 31 -2.07 9.04 -0.28
N GLU A 32 -1.68 10.24 -0.68
CA GLU A 32 -1.94 11.47 0.09
C GLU A 32 -3.16 12.25 -0.43
N SER A 33 -3.56 11.98 -1.67
CA SER A 33 -4.59 12.74 -2.38
C SER A 33 -5.50 11.87 -3.26
N GLU A 34 -6.61 12.45 -3.71
CA GLU A 34 -7.47 11.86 -4.74
C GLU A 34 -6.75 11.75 -6.10
N ASP A 35 -5.81 12.65 -6.37
CA ASP A 35 -4.96 12.60 -7.57
C ASP A 35 -4.04 11.38 -7.54
N ASP A 36 -3.47 11.06 -6.37
CA ASP A 36 -2.64 9.85 -6.19
C ASP A 36 -3.46 8.58 -6.42
N GLN A 37 -4.68 8.51 -5.87
CA GLN A 37 -5.60 7.39 -6.16
C GLN A 37 -5.90 7.25 -7.65
N THR A 38 -6.13 8.37 -8.34
CA THR A 38 -6.45 8.34 -9.76
C THR A 38 -5.23 7.87 -10.57
N PHE A 39 -4.04 8.35 -10.23
CA PHE A 39 -2.79 7.92 -10.85
C PHE A 39 -2.51 6.43 -10.60
N TYR A 40 -2.57 5.99 -9.35
CA TYR A 40 -2.30 4.61 -8.97
C TYR A 40 -3.30 3.63 -9.60
N ALA A 41 -4.57 4.00 -9.78
CA ALA A 41 -5.57 3.15 -10.43
C ALA A 41 -5.12 2.72 -11.83
N GLY A 42 -4.63 3.67 -12.64
CA GLY A 42 -4.10 3.38 -13.98
C GLY A 42 -2.73 2.71 -13.93
N TYR A 43 -1.82 3.23 -13.10
CA TYR A 43 -0.43 2.78 -13.04
C TYR A 43 -0.31 1.34 -12.53
N VAL A 44 -0.94 1.02 -11.38
CA VAL A 44 -0.91 -0.32 -10.76
C VAL A 44 -1.57 -1.34 -11.68
N GLN A 45 -2.73 -1.02 -12.24
CA GLN A 45 -3.41 -1.89 -13.21
C GLN A 45 -2.51 -2.20 -14.41
N GLY A 46 -1.90 -1.17 -15.00
CA GLY A 46 -1.01 -1.33 -16.16
C GLY A 46 0.21 -2.19 -15.84
N MET A 47 0.88 -1.92 -14.72
CA MET A 47 2.08 -2.66 -14.32
C MET A 47 1.77 -4.11 -13.94
N LEU A 48 0.73 -4.38 -13.15
CA LEU A 48 0.36 -5.76 -12.81
C LEU A 48 -0.07 -6.57 -14.05
N SER A 49 -0.67 -5.94 -15.05
CA SER A 49 -1.06 -6.60 -16.30
C SER A 49 0.12 -6.84 -17.25
N ALA A 50 1.13 -5.97 -17.22
CA ALA A 50 2.31 -6.04 -18.09
C ALA A 50 3.41 -6.96 -17.55
N THR A 51 3.34 -7.31 -16.26
CA THR A 51 4.38 -8.05 -15.54
C THR A 51 3.92 -9.46 -15.16
N GLN A 52 4.85 -10.35 -14.87
CA GLN A 52 4.52 -11.71 -14.43
C GLN A 52 4.07 -11.77 -12.96
N ALA A 53 3.97 -10.63 -12.27
CA ALA A 53 3.58 -10.56 -10.86
C ALA A 53 2.25 -11.28 -10.59
N PHE A 54 1.25 -11.12 -11.48
CA PHE A 54 -0.05 -11.77 -11.34
C PHE A 54 0.04 -13.31 -11.38
N THR A 55 0.98 -13.86 -12.15
CA THR A 55 1.19 -15.32 -12.25
C THR A 55 1.77 -15.93 -10.97
N GLN A 56 2.28 -15.08 -10.06
CA GLN A 56 2.88 -15.47 -8.79
C GLN A 56 1.90 -15.31 -7.61
N GLY A 57 0.62 -15.08 -7.88
CA GLY A 57 -0.41 -14.90 -6.85
C GLY A 57 -0.41 -13.53 -6.19
N VAL A 58 0.26 -12.55 -6.81
CA VAL A 58 0.26 -11.16 -6.34
C VAL A 58 -1.02 -10.47 -6.82
N SER A 59 -1.83 -9.98 -5.87
CA SER A 59 -3.08 -9.27 -6.16
C SER A 59 -2.95 -7.74 -6.09
N GLY A 60 -1.87 -7.24 -5.48
CA GLY A 60 -1.70 -5.83 -5.16
C GLY A 60 -0.27 -5.41 -4.92
N VAL A 61 -0.09 -4.13 -4.57
CA VAL A 61 1.20 -3.46 -4.41
C VAL A 61 1.31 -2.84 -3.03
N TRP A 62 2.42 -3.04 -2.34
CA TRP A 62 2.63 -2.48 -1.00
C TRP A 62 2.69 -0.95 -1.00
N THR A 63 2.14 -0.35 0.07
CA THR A 63 2.22 1.09 0.37
C THR A 63 3.04 1.34 1.63
N SER A 64 3.40 2.60 1.89
CA SER A 64 4.10 2.99 3.13
C SER A 64 3.24 2.92 4.38
N VAL A 65 1.94 2.62 4.27
CA VAL A 65 0.99 2.63 5.39
C VAL A 65 0.98 1.28 6.10
N ARG A 66 1.03 1.33 7.44
CA ARG A 66 0.84 0.16 8.31
C ARG A 66 0.10 0.53 9.59
N SER A 67 -0.42 -0.47 10.29
CA SER A 67 -1.02 -0.29 11.60
C SER A 67 0.02 -0.16 12.71
N VAL A 68 -0.37 0.53 13.78
CA VAL A 68 0.26 0.44 15.11
C VAL A 68 -0.83 0.32 16.18
N PRO A 69 -0.55 -0.33 17.32
CA PRO A 69 -1.53 -0.47 18.40
C PRO A 69 -1.98 0.89 18.94
N ASN A 70 -3.30 1.12 19.03
CA ASN A 70 -3.88 2.35 19.57
C ASN A 70 -5.18 2.08 20.37
N GLY A 71 -5.05 1.33 21.47
CA GLY A 71 -6.20 0.96 22.30
C GLY A 71 -7.02 -0.15 21.64
N SER A 72 -8.30 0.10 21.39
CA SER A 72 -9.20 -0.88 20.76
C SER A 72 -9.18 -0.86 19.23
N GLU A 73 -8.59 0.18 18.63
CA GLU A 73 -8.53 0.35 17.18
C GLU A 73 -7.08 0.64 16.76
N PRO A 74 -6.64 0.24 15.56
CA PRO A 74 -5.31 0.58 15.08
C PRO A 74 -5.21 2.08 14.75
N ALA A 75 -4.03 2.66 14.95
CA ALA A 75 -3.65 3.87 14.24
C ALA A 75 -2.91 3.50 12.95
N TRP A 76 -3.20 4.19 11.86
CA TRP A 76 -2.50 4.00 10.60
C TRP A 76 -1.38 5.01 10.48
N VAL A 77 -0.16 4.54 10.21
CA VAL A 77 1.04 5.39 10.15
C VAL A 77 1.83 5.16 8.87
N VAL A 78 2.51 6.21 8.43
CA VAL A 78 3.44 6.19 7.29
C VAL A 78 4.84 5.80 7.79
N VAL A 79 5.51 4.85 7.15
CA VAL A 79 6.91 4.46 7.45
C VAL A 79 7.84 4.96 6.35
N PRO A 80 9.04 5.51 6.66
CA PRO A 80 9.70 5.60 7.98
C PRO A 80 9.28 6.80 8.86
N GLY A 81 8.48 7.74 8.34
CA GLY A 81 8.18 9.02 9.00
C GLY A 81 7.33 8.97 10.28
N SER A 82 6.69 7.84 10.59
CA SER A 82 5.74 7.64 11.70
C SER A 82 4.63 8.70 11.81
N TYR A 83 4.18 9.26 10.69
CA TYR A 83 3.06 10.22 10.67
C TYR A 83 1.74 9.48 10.69
N VAL A 84 0.78 9.93 11.52
CA VAL A 84 -0.57 9.36 11.55
C VAL A 84 -1.33 9.79 10.30
N VAL A 85 -1.86 8.82 9.58
CA VAL A 85 -2.70 9.02 8.40
C VAL A 85 -4.07 9.52 8.84
N THR A 86 -4.37 10.80 8.60
CA THR A 86 -5.63 11.44 9.00
C THR A 86 -6.75 11.29 7.99
N HIS A 87 -6.41 11.02 6.73
CA HIS A 87 -7.37 10.80 5.65
C HIS A 87 -7.05 9.49 4.98
N GLN A 88 -8.06 8.64 4.82
CA GLN A 88 -7.89 7.26 4.42
C GLN A 88 -8.74 6.98 3.19
N TYR A 89 -8.17 6.20 2.28
CA TYR A 89 -8.76 5.88 1.00
C TYR A 89 -9.07 4.39 0.93
N TRP A 90 -9.84 3.88 1.88
CA TRP A 90 -10.19 2.46 1.96
C TRP A 90 -11.16 2.03 0.86
N GLN A 91 -11.06 0.76 0.45
CA GLN A 91 -12.15 0.11 -0.28
C GLN A 91 -13.43 0.09 0.57
N PRO A 92 -14.64 0.08 -0.04
CA PRO A 92 -15.86 -0.12 0.71
C PRO A 92 -15.81 -1.43 1.50
N GLY A 93 -15.94 -1.35 2.84
CA GLY A 93 -15.83 -2.52 3.72
C GLY A 93 -14.44 -2.71 4.33
N GLU A 94 -13.44 -1.94 3.90
CA GLU A 94 -12.12 -1.86 4.52
C GLU A 94 -12.02 -0.66 5.48
N PRO A 95 -11.16 -0.72 6.51
CA PRO A 95 -10.38 -1.89 6.91
C PRO A 95 -11.28 -2.98 7.48
N ASN A 96 -11.14 -4.22 7.00
CA ASN A 96 -11.91 -5.36 7.48
C ASN A 96 -11.44 -5.80 8.87
N ILE A 97 -12.30 -6.50 9.60
CA ILE A 97 -12.07 -6.82 11.01
C ILE A 97 -11.07 -7.98 11.12
N TYR A 98 -9.82 -7.66 11.46
CA TYR A 98 -8.83 -8.65 11.88
C TYR A 98 -8.95 -8.99 13.38
N PRO A 99 -8.65 -10.24 13.78
CA PRO A 99 -8.58 -10.62 15.20
C PRO A 99 -7.58 -9.79 16.00
N SER A 100 -6.51 -9.34 15.34
CA SER A 100 -5.56 -8.34 15.83
C SER A 100 -5.08 -7.49 14.65
N TYR A 101 -4.87 -6.20 14.90
CA TYR A 101 -4.20 -5.30 13.95
C TYR A 101 -2.73 -5.08 14.31
N ASP A 102 -2.15 -5.95 15.14
CA ASP A 102 -0.72 -5.95 15.36
C ASP A 102 -0.05 -6.40 14.04
N GLU A 103 0.76 -5.52 13.45
CA GLU A 103 1.56 -5.80 12.23
C GLU A 103 0.78 -5.94 10.92
N VAL A 104 -0.27 -5.13 10.75
CA VAL A 104 -1.06 -5.09 9.53
C VAL A 104 -0.49 -4.07 8.55
N CYS A 105 -0.31 -4.48 7.29
CA CYS A 105 0.27 -3.65 6.23
C CYS A 105 -0.81 -3.29 5.20
N VAL A 106 -0.61 -2.21 4.46
CA VAL A 106 -1.61 -1.73 3.50
C VAL A 106 -1.09 -1.86 2.07
N SER A 107 -1.96 -2.35 1.19
CA SER A 107 -1.67 -2.52 -0.23
C SER A 107 -2.70 -1.82 -1.10
N LEU A 108 -2.32 -1.49 -2.33
CA LEU A 108 -3.23 -1.06 -3.39
C LEU A 108 -3.60 -2.29 -4.21
N GLN A 109 -4.88 -2.63 -4.22
CA GLN A 109 -5.38 -3.78 -4.98
C GLN A 109 -5.90 -3.37 -6.35
N GLN A 110 -5.89 -4.36 -7.23
CA GLN A 110 -6.53 -4.31 -8.53
C GLN A 110 -8.06 -4.45 -8.40
N GLU A 111 -8.78 -3.41 -7.96
CA GLU A 111 -10.23 -3.39 -8.12
C GLU A 111 -10.69 -2.35 -9.14
N THR A 112 -11.65 -2.77 -9.96
CA THR A 112 -11.86 -2.44 -11.37
C THR A 112 -12.13 -0.97 -11.73
N MET A 113 -12.09 -0.02 -10.80
CA MET A 113 -12.29 1.40 -11.10
C MET A 113 -11.46 2.38 -10.25
N LEU A 114 -10.89 1.96 -9.11
CA LEU A 114 -10.11 2.83 -8.20
C LEU A 114 -9.05 2.01 -7.46
N SER A 115 -7.81 2.52 -7.35
CA SER A 115 -6.79 1.95 -6.45
C SER A 115 -7.06 2.42 -5.03
N LYS A 116 -8.06 1.83 -4.39
CA LYS A 116 -8.27 2.08 -2.96
C LYS A 116 -7.46 1.09 -2.14
N LEU A 117 -7.14 1.52 -0.93
CA LEU A 117 -6.36 0.80 0.05
C LEU A 117 -7.14 -0.43 0.50
N ASP A 118 -6.42 -1.55 0.55
CA ASP A 118 -6.85 -2.80 1.13
C ASP A 118 -5.84 -3.21 2.18
N VAL A 119 -6.36 -3.89 3.20
CA VAL A 119 -5.56 -4.37 4.28
C VAL A 119 -4.98 -5.73 3.90
N ALA A 120 -3.67 -5.91 4.11
CA ALA A 120 -2.99 -7.16 3.85
C ALA A 120 -2.16 -7.59 5.07
N VAL A 121 -2.27 -8.88 5.39
CA VAL A 121 -1.53 -9.52 6.48
C VAL A 121 -0.31 -10.23 5.89
N LEU A 122 0.80 -10.21 6.64
CA LEU A 122 2.06 -10.87 6.30
C LEU A 122 1.92 -12.39 6.13
#